data_AF-A0A443SA50-F1
#
_entry.id   AF-A0A443SA50-F1
#
_cell.length_a   1.000
_cell.length_b   1.000
_cell.length_c   1.000
_cell.angle_alpha   90.00
_cell.angle_beta   90.00
_cell.angle_gamma   90.00
#
_symmetry.space_group_name_H-M   'P 1'
#
loop_
_entity.id
_entity.type
_entity.pdbx_description
1 polymer ?
#
loop_
_entity_poly.entity_id
_entity_poly.type
_entity_poly.pdbx_seq_one_letter_code
_entity_poly.pdbx_strand_id
1 'polypeptide(L)'
;MVANILLFLSYLIRTSTSQKFDVCESPRIDAMIWTHKHNKVILFVDRYFWEYDTMNRKLSKQSFITRYWSNIQPPIDSALTAFDENGTLSTYLIKDNKIWWYTNNGTNVLRAKHKTTGKVSDDVNVSPVTIVSGFDSEKAGNQAVVCDKSGEHIYFCFANAVIANLFLGNCTAPSARNLPEGRCTALARNSNSTYLIAGRKTIIQSKIGTVQADIEFEINEIFGCSTVKHLLFIIFVIGIVTLVIFNVALLVFTIYRKRKERLLELEKQNEESTVMDETKSTSQTKQRVDIDKESGSKRRRR
;
A
#
# COMPACT_ATOMS: atom_id res chain seq x y z
N MET A 1 -0.47 -0.33 -36.95
CA MET A 1 -0.47 -1.74 -36.51
C MET A 1 0.17 -1.93 -35.13
N VAL A 2 1.36 -1.36 -34.86
CA VAL A 2 2.08 -1.49 -33.58
C VAL A 2 1.29 -0.97 -32.36
N ALA A 3 0.57 0.16 -32.49
CA ALA A 3 -0.23 0.73 -31.40
C ALA A 3 -1.37 -0.20 -30.92
N ASN A 4 -2.02 -0.93 -31.84
CA ASN A 4 -3.09 -1.87 -31.49
C ASN A 4 -2.56 -3.14 -30.81
N ILE A 5 -1.34 -3.58 -31.15
CA ILE A 5 -0.67 -4.71 -30.48
C ILE A 5 -0.30 -4.34 -29.04
N LEU A 6 0.16 -3.12 -28.79
CA LEU A 6 0.49 -2.63 -27.44
C LEU A 6 -0.75 -2.45 -26.55
N LEU A 7 -1.88 -1.99 -27.11
CA LEU A 7 -3.14 -1.89 -26.39
C LEU A 7 -3.73 -3.27 -26.06
N PHE A 8 -3.56 -4.26 -26.94
CA PHE A 8 -4.02 -5.62 -26.68
C PHE A 8 -3.14 -6.34 -25.65
N LEU A 9 -1.82 -6.12 -25.69
CA LEU A 9 -0.88 -6.63 -24.66
C LEU A 9 -1.13 -5.98 -23.30
N SER A 10 -1.42 -4.67 -23.22
CA SER A 10 -1.77 -4.04 -21.93
C SER A 10 -3.12 -4.51 -21.38
N TYR A 11 -4.07 -4.85 -22.26
CA TYR A 11 -5.35 -5.44 -21.87
C TYR A 11 -5.20 -6.90 -21.39
N LEU A 12 -4.34 -7.70 -22.03
CA LEU A 12 -4.02 -9.06 -21.59
C LEU A 12 -3.17 -9.10 -20.32
N ILE A 13 -2.27 -8.15 -20.09
CA ILE A 13 -1.53 -8.05 -18.82
C ILE A 13 -2.47 -7.65 -17.66
N ARG A 14 -3.61 -7.02 -17.96
CA ARG A 14 -4.65 -6.69 -16.98
C ARG A 14 -5.58 -7.85 -16.60
N THR A 15 -5.43 -9.04 -17.19
CA THR A 15 -6.22 -10.21 -16.75
C THR A 15 -5.76 -10.67 -15.38
N SER A 16 -6.35 -10.06 -14.34
CA SER A 16 -6.63 -10.60 -13.02
C SER A 16 -5.58 -11.55 -12.46
N THR A 17 -4.33 -11.09 -12.32
CA THR A 17 -3.55 -11.57 -11.19
C THR A 17 -4.35 -11.17 -9.96
N SER A 18 -4.92 -12.16 -9.26
CA SER A 18 -5.48 -11.96 -7.92
C SER A 18 -4.36 -11.33 -7.10
N GLN A 19 -4.34 -9.99 -7.04
CA GLN A 19 -3.26 -9.25 -6.41
C GLN A 19 -3.16 -9.79 -5.00
N LYS A 20 -2.04 -10.44 -4.72
CA LYS A 20 -1.78 -11.01 -3.40
C LYS A 20 -1.80 -9.82 -2.46
N PHE A 21 -2.80 -9.75 -1.60
CA PHE A 21 -2.92 -8.67 -0.63
C PHE A 21 -1.62 -8.58 0.19
N ASP A 22 -0.95 -7.44 0.08
CA ASP A 22 0.24 -7.11 0.87
C ASP A 22 -0.16 -6.08 1.92
N VAL A 23 -0.07 -6.48 3.18
CA VAL A 23 -0.38 -5.61 4.33
C VAL A 23 0.54 -4.38 4.33
N CYS A 24 1.75 -4.47 3.79
CA CYS A 24 2.71 -3.37 3.82
C CYS A 24 2.49 -2.31 2.74
N GLU A 25 1.72 -2.60 1.69
CA GLU A 25 1.35 -1.58 0.69
C GLU A 25 0.30 -0.61 1.25
N SER A 26 -0.61 -1.09 2.09
CA SER A 26 -1.67 -0.30 2.73
C SER A 26 -2.00 -0.85 4.12
N PRO A 27 -1.10 -0.66 5.11
CA PRO A 27 -1.26 -1.19 6.47
C PRO A 27 -2.52 -0.59 7.11
N ARG A 28 -3.44 -1.47 7.50
CA ARG A 28 -4.66 -1.09 8.22
C ARG A 28 -5.14 -2.26 9.06
N ILE A 29 -6.06 -1.99 9.97
CA ILE A 29 -6.73 -2.99 10.79
C ILE A 29 -8.23 -2.74 10.64
N ASP A 30 -8.93 -3.73 10.10
CA ASP A 30 -10.38 -3.62 9.84
C ASP A 30 -11.18 -3.96 11.10
N ALA A 31 -10.69 -4.90 11.92
CA ALA A 31 -11.26 -5.21 13.23
C ALA A 31 -10.21 -5.80 14.17
N MET A 32 -10.51 -5.84 15.48
CA MET A 32 -9.67 -6.49 16.48
C MET A 32 -10.52 -7.30 17.45
N ILE A 33 -9.99 -8.39 18.03
CA ILE A 33 -10.61 -9.04 19.20
C ILE A 33 -9.59 -9.41 20.27
N TRP A 34 -10.04 -9.35 21.51
CA TRP A 34 -9.32 -9.94 22.63
C TRP A 34 -9.48 -11.46 22.64
N THR A 35 -8.40 -12.18 22.87
CA THR A 35 -8.45 -13.66 22.93
C THR A 35 -8.71 -14.20 24.34
N HIS A 36 -8.93 -13.33 25.34
CA HIS A 36 -8.95 -13.68 26.78
C HIS A 36 -7.67 -14.36 27.29
N LYS A 37 -6.62 -14.47 26.45
CA LYS A 37 -5.26 -14.80 26.85
C LYS A 37 -4.54 -13.48 27.14
N HIS A 38 -3.66 -13.51 28.14
CA HIS A 38 -2.90 -12.34 28.53
C HIS A 38 -2.10 -11.78 27.35
N ASN A 39 -2.22 -10.48 27.08
CA ASN A 39 -1.48 -9.74 26.05
C ASN A 39 -1.65 -10.29 24.62
N LYS A 40 -2.77 -10.95 24.30
CA LYS A 40 -3.03 -11.48 22.96
C LYS A 40 -4.30 -10.94 22.36
N VAL A 41 -4.15 -10.28 21.22
CA VAL A 41 -5.23 -9.76 20.39
C VAL A 41 -5.17 -10.39 19.00
N ILE A 42 -6.30 -10.57 18.36
CA ILE A 42 -6.35 -10.92 16.94
C ILE A 42 -6.61 -9.66 16.14
N LEU A 43 -5.79 -9.44 15.12
CA LEU A 43 -5.89 -8.33 14.19
C LEU A 43 -6.46 -8.86 12.88
N PHE A 44 -7.58 -8.31 12.43
CA PHE A 44 -8.22 -8.67 11.16
C PHE A 44 -7.87 -7.64 10.09
N VAL A 45 -7.45 -8.12 8.93
CA VAL A 45 -7.16 -7.28 7.75
C VAL A 45 -7.60 -8.02 6.50
N ASP A 46 -8.52 -7.41 5.77
CA ASP A 46 -9.17 -7.96 4.59
C ASP A 46 -9.74 -9.35 4.88
N ARG A 47 -9.27 -10.38 4.16
CA ARG A 47 -9.67 -11.79 4.33
C ARG A 47 -8.80 -12.58 5.32
N TYR A 48 -7.89 -11.90 6.01
CA TYR A 48 -6.85 -12.51 6.83
C TYR A 48 -6.91 -12.03 8.28
N PHE A 49 -6.24 -12.78 9.14
CA PHE A 49 -5.96 -12.33 10.50
C PHE A 49 -4.60 -12.83 10.99
N TRP A 50 -4.15 -12.21 12.08
CA TRP A 50 -2.96 -12.57 12.84
C TRP A 50 -3.27 -12.51 14.33
N GLU A 51 -2.70 -13.41 15.12
CA GLU A 51 -2.58 -13.23 16.57
C GLU A 51 -1.35 -12.35 16.85
N TYR A 52 -1.55 -11.24 17.54
CA TYR A 52 -0.50 -10.33 17.98
C TYR A 52 -0.32 -10.44 19.49
N ASP A 53 0.91 -10.75 19.91
CA ASP A 53 1.35 -10.72 21.30
C ASP A 53 1.85 -9.30 21.61
N THR A 54 1.04 -8.51 22.32
CA THR A 54 1.31 -7.10 22.60
C THR A 54 2.50 -6.89 23.54
N MET A 55 2.84 -7.90 24.35
CA MET A 55 3.97 -7.86 25.27
C MET A 55 5.28 -8.19 24.57
N ASN A 56 5.29 -9.27 23.78
CA ASN A 56 6.48 -9.73 23.07
C ASN A 56 6.66 -9.08 21.68
N ARG A 57 5.72 -8.21 21.29
CA ARG A 57 5.65 -7.57 19.95
C ARG A 57 5.80 -8.58 18.82
N LYS A 58 5.15 -9.73 18.95
CA LYS A 58 5.29 -10.85 18.01
C LYS A 58 3.97 -11.13 17.30
N LEU A 59 4.03 -11.10 15.98
CA LEU A 59 2.91 -11.44 15.11
C LEU A 59 2.96 -12.93 14.74
N SER A 60 1.81 -13.61 14.74
CA SER A 60 1.69 -15.00 14.30
C SER A 60 1.85 -15.13 12.78
N LYS A 61 1.78 -16.36 12.27
CA LYS A 61 1.58 -16.57 10.83
C LYS A 61 0.19 -16.08 10.42
N GLN A 62 0.10 -15.50 9.22
CA GLN A 62 -1.14 -15.10 8.57
C GLN A 62 -2.09 -16.31 8.43
N SER A 63 -3.37 -16.10 8.72
CA SER A 63 -4.42 -17.11 8.59
C SER A 63 -5.65 -16.54 7.89
N PHE A 64 -6.43 -17.39 7.21
CA PHE A 64 -7.70 -16.98 6.59
C PHE A 64 -8.81 -16.97 7.63
N ILE A 65 -9.63 -15.92 7.64
CA ILE A 65 -10.79 -15.78 8.54
C ILE A 65 -11.74 -16.97 8.35
N THR A 66 -12.06 -17.30 7.10
CA THR A 66 -13.04 -18.34 6.74
C THR A 66 -12.62 -19.76 7.14
N ARG A 67 -11.36 -19.99 7.50
CA ARG A 67 -10.90 -21.28 8.05
C ARG A 67 -11.43 -21.52 9.47
N TYR A 68 -11.63 -20.45 10.24
CA TYR A 68 -12.04 -20.51 11.65
C TYR A 68 -13.49 -20.03 11.84
N TRP A 69 -13.95 -19.14 10.98
CA TRP A 69 -15.31 -18.60 10.95
C TRP A 69 -15.86 -18.72 9.52
N SER A 70 -16.34 -19.90 9.14
CA SER A 70 -16.69 -20.22 7.75
C SER A 70 -17.94 -19.50 7.22
N ASN A 71 -18.83 -19.05 8.11
CA ASN A 71 -20.12 -18.44 7.72
C ASN A 71 -20.08 -16.92 7.50
N ILE A 72 -18.94 -16.25 7.74
CA ILE A 72 -18.80 -14.80 7.56
C ILE A 72 -18.08 -14.48 6.25
N GLN A 73 -18.47 -13.37 5.63
CA GLN A 73 -17.83 -12.84 4.43
C GLN A 73 -16.85 -11.72 4.81
N PRO A 74 -15.53 -11.90 4.65
CA PRO A 74 -14.57 -10.81 4.85
C PRO A 74 -14.68 -9.69 3.79
N PRO A 75 -14.11 -8.48 4.03
CA PRO A 75 -13.59 -8.00 5.32
C PRO A 75 -14.71 -7.87 6.36
N ILE A 76 -14.33 -7.84 7.64
CA ILE A 76 -15.24 -7.65 8.77
C ILE A 76 -15.07 -6.22 9.32
N ASP A 77 -16.18 -5.60 9.74
CA ASP A 77 -16.19 -4.19 10.16
C ASP A 77 -15.95 -4.03 11.66
N SER A 78 -16.35 -5.05 12.42
CA SER A 78 -16.05 -5.12 13.84
C SER A 78 -16.01 -6.55 14.32
N ALA A 79 -15.34 -6.77 15.44
CA ALA A 79 -15.32 -8.03 16.11
C ALA A 79 -15.16 -7.80 17.62
N LEU A 80 -15.77 -8.67 18.44
CA LEU A 80 -15.65 -8.58 19.89
C LEU A 80 -15.83 -9.94 20.56
N THR A 81 -15.42 -10.03 21.82
CA THR A 81 -15.68 -11.18 22.67
C THR A 81 -16.39 -10.75 23.95
N ALA A 82 -17.34 -11.57 24.39
CA ALA A 82 -18.03 -11.35 25.66
C ALA A 82 -18.48 -12.70 26.22
N PHE A 83 -18.57 -12.78 27.55
CA PHE A 83 -19.24 -13.89 28.22
C PHE A 83 -20.75 -13.74 28.04
N ASP A 84 -21.43 -14.84 27.77
CA ASP A 84 -22.90 -14.90 27.80
C ASP A 84 -23.41 -15.12 29.24
N GLU A 85 -24.74 -15.17 29.40
CA GLU A 85 -25.40 -15.39 30.70
C GLU A 85 -24.97 -16.68 31.41
N ASN A 86 -24.49 -17.67 30.66
CA ASN A 86 -23.99 -18.93 31.22
C ASN A 86 -22.49 -18.88 31.53
N GLY A 87 -21.86 -17.71 31.46
CA GLY A 87 -20.42 -17.55 31.61
C GLY A 87 -19.61 -18.17 30.46
N THR A 88 -20.23 -18.50 29.34
CA THR A 88 -19.54 -19.06 28.17
C THR A 88 -19.00 -17.94 27.31
N LEU A 89 -17.71 -17.99 27.03
CA LEU A 89 -17.10 -17.00 26.14
C LEU A 89 -17.64 -17.16 24.72
N SER A 90 -18.11 -16.06 24.15
CA SER A 90 -18.60 -16.00 22.78
C SER A 90 -17.82 -14.97 21.97
N THR A 91 -17.67 -15.23 20.68
CA THR A 91 -17.11 -14.30 19.70
C THR A 91 -18.23 -13.81 18.79
N TYR A 92 -18.27 -12.50 18.59
CA TYR A 92 -19.24 -11.84 17.74
C TYR A 92 -18.47 -11.12 16.64
N LEU A 93 -18.79 -11.43 15.39
CA LEU A 93 -18.22 -10.76 14.22
C LEU A 93 -19.33 -9.96 13.56
N ILE A 94 -19.05 -8.72 13.18
CA ILE A 94 -20.04 -7.78 12.64
C ILE A 94 -19.59 -7.33 11.26
N LYS A 95 -20.55 -7.30 10.34
CA LYS A 95 -20.40 -6.72 9.01
C LYS A 95 -21.72 -6.11 8.58
N ASP A 96 -21.66 -4.86 8.15
CA ASP A 96 -22.83 -4.02 7.91
C ASP A 96 -23.76 -4.05 9.15
N ASN A 97 -25.02 -4.45 8.99
CA ASN A 97 -25.98 -4.60 10.07
C ASN A 97 -26.16 -6.06 10.54
N LYS A 98 -25.26 -6.97 10.16
CA LYS A 98 -25.33 -8.39 10.50
C LYS A 98 -24.30 -8.74 11.55
N ILE A 99 -24.71 -9.56 12.51
CA ILE A 99 -23.84 -10.10 13.56
C ILE A 99 -23.85 -11.63 13.48
N TRP A 100 -22.66 -12.21 13.42
CA TRP A 100 -22.45 -13.66 13.49
C TRP A 100 -21.97 -14.00 14.90
N TRP A 101 -22.75 -14.80 15.61
CA TRP A 101 -22.44 -15.25 16.96
C TRP A 101 -21.83 -16.64 16.91
N TYR A 102 -20.65 -16.78 17.51
CA TYR A 102 -19.96 -18.04 17.73
C TYR A 102 -19.77 -18.31 19.22
N THR A 103 -20.02 -19.54 19.64
CA THR A 103 -19.69 -20.03 20.99
C THR A 103 -18.28 -20.60 20.99
N ASN A 104 -17.41 -20.11 21.87
CA ASN A 104 -16.02 -20.57 21.96
C ASN A 104 -15.89 -21.81 22.83
N ASN A 105 -14.91 -22.67 22.50
CA ASN A 105 -14.52 -23.76 23.38
C ASN A 105 -13.57 -23.24 24.46
N GLY A 106 -14.12 -22.94 25.65
CA GLY A 106 -13.40 -22.29 26.74
C GLY A 106 -12.96 -20.88 26.35
N THR A 107 -11.70 -20.54 26.61
CA THR A 107 -11.11 -19.23 26.24
C THR A 107 -10.51 -19.20 24.83
N ASN A 108 -10.62 -20.29 24.05
CA ASN A 108 -10.01 -20.36 22.73
C ASN A 108 -10.94 -19.84 21.63
N VAL A 109 -10.79 -18.57 21.28
CA VAL A 109 -11.56 -17.88 20.23
C VAL A 109 -11.38 -18.49 18.82
N LEU A 110 -10.30 -19.25 18.60
CA LEU A 110 -10.05 -19.96 17.33
C LEU A 110 -10.74 -21.34 17.29
N ARG A 111 -11.39 -21.77 18.38
CA ARG A 111 -12.20 -22.99 18.43
C ARG A 111 -13.65 -22.61 18.70
N ALA A 112 -14.20 -21.82 17.79
CA ALA A 112 -15.56 -21.31 17.88
C ALA A 112 -16.51 -22.12 17.00
N LYS A 113 -17.75 -22.33 17.46
CA LYS A 113 -18.83 -22.93 16.68
C LYS A 113 -19.88 -21.87 16.39
N HIS A 114 -20.30 -21.73 15.13
CA HIS A 114 -21.38 -20.82 14.76
C HIS A 114 -22.65 -21.24 15.51
N LYS A 115 -23.25 -20.28 16.21
CA LYS A 115 -24.49 -20.48 16.97
C LYS A 115 -25.67 -19.94 16.19
N THR A 116 -25.58 -18.70 15.73
CA THR A 116 -26.67 -18.01 15.04
C THR A 116 -26.18 -16.72 14.36
N THR A 117 -27.05 -16.12 13.55
CA THR A 117 -26.85 -14.82 12.92
C THR A 117 -28.03 -13.92 13.26
N GLY A 118 -27.76 -12.69 13.67
CA GLY A 118 -28.79 -11.69 13.98
C GLY A 118 -28.48 -10.36 13.34
N LYS A 119 -29.04 -9.29 13.91
CA LYS A 119 -28.80 -7.91 13.46
C LYS A 119 -28.21 -7.04 14.56
N VAL A 120 -27.43 -6.05 14.15
CA VAL A 120 -27.09 -4.92 15.02
C VAL A 120 -28.19 -3.87 14.85
N SER A 121 -28.79 -3.47 15.96
CA SER A 121 -29.76 -2.37 16.02
C SER A 121 -29.17 -1.27 16.88
N ASP A 122 -29.03 -0.10 16.30
CA ASP A 122 -28.29 1.00 16.88
C ASP A 122 -29.05 2.32 16.71
N ASP A 123 -29.05 3.14 17.76
CA ASP A 123 -29.55 4.53 17.66
C ASP A 123 -28.53 5.45 16.97
N VAL A 124 -27.27 5.00 16.92
CA VAL A 124 -26.13 5.70 16.33
C VAL A 124 -25.69 4.87 15.13
N ASN A 125 -25.38 5.44 13.98
CA ASN A 125 -24.87 4.65 12.83
C ASN A 125 -23.45 4.14 13.13
N VAL A 126 -23.34 2.94 13.70
CA VAL A 126 -22.08 2.41 14.25
C VAL A 126 -21.26 1.69 13.19
N SER A 127 -19.93 1.64 13.37
CA SER A 127 -19.04 0.80 12.57
C SER A 127 -18.17 -0.08 13.47
N PRO A 128 -17.01 0.36 14.02
CA PRO A 128 -16.32 -0.43 15.05
C PRO A 128 -17.06 -0.43 16.39
N VAL A 129 -17.25 -1.61 16.98
CA VAL A 129 -17.89 -1.83 18.28
C VAL A 129 -17.08 -2.85 19.10
N THR A 130 -16.70 -2.50 20.33
CA THR A 130 -16.18 -3.46 21.31
C THR A 130 -16.97 -3.41 22.60
N ILE A 131 -17.10 -4.54 23.28
CA ILE A 131 -17.68 -4.62 24.62
C ILE A 131 -16.55 -4.55 25.64
N VAL A 132 -16.64 -3.60 26.58
CA VAL A 132 -15.61 -3.33 27.58
C VAL A 132 -15.95 -3.92 28.95
N SER A 133 -17.23 -3.98 29.31
CA SER A 133 -17.76 -4.83 30.39
C SER A 133 -18.70 -5.86 29.78
N GLY A 134 -18.42 -7.15 30.01
CA GLY A 134 -19.14 -8.27 29.37
C GLY A 134 -20.65 -8.25 29.63
N PHE A 135 -21.41 -9.14 28.99
CA PHE A 135 -22.86 -9.24 29.18
C PHE A 135 -23.17 -9.94 30.51
N ASP A 136 -23.37 -9.18 31.57
CA ASP A 136 -23.91 -9.69 32.83
C ASP A 136 -25.39 -9.31 32.88
N SER A 137 -26.29 -10.29 32.78
CA SER A 137 -27.74 -10.07 32.79
C SER A 137 -28.25 -9.51 34.12
N GLU A 138 -27.49 -9.67 35.20
CA GLU A 138 -27.87 -9.22 36.54
C GLU A 138 -27.29 -7.85 36.91
N LYS A 139 -26.27 -7.37 36.18
CA LYS A 139 -25.69 -6.03 36.43
C LYS A 139 -26.13 -5.06 35.36
N ALA A 140 -26.88 -4.05 35.77
CA ALA A 140 -27.12 -2.84 34.99
C ALA A 140 -25.78 -2.16 34.63
N GLY A 141 -25.13 -2.57 33.53
CA GLY A 141 -23.78 -2.07 33.27
C GLY A 141 -23.00 -2.73 32.13
N ASN A 142 -23.64 -3.38 31.17
CA ASN A 142 -22.95 -3.80 29.94
C ASN A 142 -22.58 -2.54 29.16
N GLN A 143 -21.29 -2.19 29.18
CA GLN A 143 -20.76 -1.01 28.53
C GLN A 143 -20.04 -1.46 27.25
N ALA A 144 -20.40 -0.80 26.16
CA ALA A 144 -19.70 -0.88 24.91
C ALA A 144 -18.99 0.43 24.63
N VAL A 145 -17.86 0.33 23.95
CA VAL A 145 -17.21 1.45 23.29
C VAL A 145 -17.43 1.29 21.81
N VAL A 146 -17.87 2.37 21.18
CA VAL A 146 -18.36 2.35 19.80
C VAL A 146 -17.78 3.53 19.05
N CYS A 147 -17.34 3.29 17.82
CA CYS A 147 -16.99 4.35 16.89
C CYS A 147 -18.12 4.53 15.89
N ASP A 148 -18.40 5.79 15.55
CA ASP A 148 -19.38 6.08 14.50
C ASP A 148 -18.87 5.64 13.13
N LYS A 149 -19.75 5.62 12.14
CA LYS A 149 -19.41 5.22 10.76
C LYS A 149 -18.36 6.10 10.10
N SER A 150 -18.23 7.36 10.52
CA SER A 150 -17.15 8.24 10.04
C SER A 150 -15.78 7.84 10.62
N GLY A 151 -15.80 7.19 11.79
CA GLY A 151 -14.64 6.87 12.61
C GLY A 151 -14.08 8.08 13.35
N GLU A 152 -14.72 9.25 13.29
CA GLU A 152 -14.20 10.51 13.86
C GLU A 152 -14.69 10.71 15.30
N HIS A 153 -15.66 9.92 15.75
CA HIS A 153 -16.24 10.00 17.08
C HIS A 153 -16.31 8.64 17.76
N ILE A 154 -16.14 8.65 19.08
CA ILE A 154 -16.26 7.48 19.94
C ILE A 154 -17.31 7.74 21.01
N TYR A 155 -18.06 6.70 21.37
CA TYR A 155 -19.18 6.75 22.29
C TYR A 155 -19.08 5.60 23.29
N PHE A 156 -19.48 5.88 24.52
CA PHE A 156 -19.69 4.89 25.57
C PHE A 156 -21.19 4.61 25.64
N CYS A 157 -21.58 3.40 25.24
CA CYS A 157 -22.98 3.00 25.12
C CYS A 157 -23.30 1.89 26.12
N PHE A 158 -24.57 1.74 26.45
CA PHE A 158 -25.07 0.52 27.06
C PHE A 158 -25.35 -0.50 25.96
N ALA A 159 -24.89 -1.73 26.16
CA ALA A 159 -25.06 -2.82 25.22
C ALA A 159 -25.98 -3.91 25.79
N ASN A 160 -27.02 -4.27 25.06
CA ASN A 160 -27.88 -5.39 25.42
C ASN A 160 -27.92 -6.40 24.28
N ALA A 161 -27.82 -7.70 24.61
CA ALA A 161 -27.90 -8.76 23.63
C ALA A 161 -29.16 -9.60 23.87
N VAL A 162 -30.17 -9.46 23.01
CA VAL A 162 -31.43 -10.20 23.12
C VAL A 162 -31.64 -11.02 21.85
N ILE A 163 -31.70 -12.35 22.00
CA ILE A 163 -32.05 -13.30 20.91
C ILE A 163 -31.22 -13.02 19.64
N ALA A 164 -29.89 -13.05 19.78
CA ALA A 164 -28.92 -12.80 18.71
C ALA A 164 -28.84 -11.37 18.16
N ASN A 165 -29.64 -10.42 18.65
CA ASN A 165 -29.53 -9.03 18.27
C ASN A 165 -28.71 -8.26 19.29
N LEU A 166 -27.85 -7.37 18.81
CA LEU A 166 -27.08 -6.44 19.63
C LEU A 166 -27.76 -5.08 19.58
N PHE A 167 -28.20 -4.59 20.74
CA PHE A 167 -28.79 -3.28 20.92
C PHE A 167 -27.79 -2.35 21.62
N LEU A 168 -27.55 -1.19 21.01
CA LEU A 168 -26.69 -0.15 21.56
C LEU A 168 -27.54 1.09 21.84
N GLY A 169 -27.62 1.50 23.10
CA GLY A 169 -28.42 2.64 23.53
C GLY A 169 -27.72 3.49 24.59
N ASN A 170 -28.31 4.64 24.94
CA ASN A 170 -27.81 5.55 25.98
C ASN A 170 -26.32 5.92 25.78
N CYS A 171 -25.93 6.17 24.53
CA CYS A 171 -24.56 6.50 24.15
C CYS A 171 -24.17 7.91 24.59
N THR A 172 -23.02 8.04 25.25
CA THR A 172 -22.44 9.35 25.62
C THR A 172 -21.05 9.50 25.01
N ALA A 173 -20.75 10.70 24.49
CA ALA A 173 -19.42 11.01 23.98
C ALA A 173 -18.47 11.39 25.15
N PRO A 174 -17.19 11.01 25.11
CA PRO A 174 -16.21 11.48 26.08
C PRO A 174 -16.00 12.99 25.98
N SER A 175 -15.55 13.59 27.08
CA SER A 175 -15.17 15.01 27.13
C SER A 175 -13.93 15.33 26.28
N ALA A 176 -13.01 14.37 26.11
CA ALA A 176 -11.80 14.51 25.30
C ALA A 176 -11.88 13.66 24.02
N ARG A 177 -11.50 14.25 22.88
CA ARG A 177 -11.58 13.64 21.53
C ARG A 177 -10.22 13.25 20.94
N ASN A 178 -9.29 12.81 21.77
CA ASN A 178 -7.94 12.47 21.30
C ASN A 178 -7.91 11.05 20.72
N LEU A 179 -8.58 10.87 19.57
CA LEU A 179 -8.45 9.65 18.77
C LEU A 179 -7.09 9.62 18.04
N PRO A 180 -6.49 8.43 17.85
CA PRO A 180 -5.25 8.29 17.07
C PRO A 180 -5.48 8.78 15.64
N GLU A 181 -4.69 9.76 15.21
CA GLU A 181 -4.86 10.45 13.92
C GLU A 181 -6.29 10.99 13.66
N GLY A 182 -7.06 11.26 14.72
CA GLY A 182 -8.45 11.71 14.61
C GLY A 182 -9.40 10.64 14.07
N ARG A 183 -9.00 9.36 14.03
CA ARG A 183 -9.84 8.27 13.53
C ARG A 183 -9.82 7.04 14.43
N CYS A 184 -10.91 6.30 14.37
CA CYS A 184 -11.09 4.98 14.96
C CYS A 184 -11.52 4.02 13.84
N THR A 185 -10.64 3.08 13.53
CA THR A 185 -10.84 2.06 12.48
C THR A 185 -11.19 0.70 13.08
N ALA A 186 -10.69 0.39 14.27
CA ALA A 186 -11.01 -0.82 14.99
C ALA A 186 -10.92 -0.61 16.51
N LEU A 187 -11.68 -1.41 17.25
CA LEU A 187 -11.67 -1.44 18.70
C LEU A 187 -11.50 -2.88 19.20
N ALA A 188 -10.83 -3.06 20.32
CA ALA A 188 -10.86 -4.33 21.06
C ALA A 188 -10.58 -4.10 22.53
N ARG A 189 -11.21 -4.91 23.39
CA ARG A 189 -10.75 -5.04 24.78
C ARG A 189 -9.28 -5.54 24.80
N ASN A 190 -8.49 -5.11 25.77
CA ASN A 190 -7.14 -5.65 25.99
C ASN A 190 -7.01 -6.34 27.34
N SER A 191 -7.69 -5.81 28.35
CA SER A 191 -7.71 -6.33 29.71
C SER A 191 -9.04 -6.02 30.39
N ASN A 192 -9.12 -6.28 31.69
CA ASN A 192 -10.28 -5.90 32.48
C ASN A 192 -10.43 -4.38 32.66
N SER A 193 -9.36 -3.60 32.50
CA SER A 193 -9.33 -2.15 32.74
C SER A 193 -8.95 -1.33 31.51
N THR A 194 -8.55 -1.97 30.41
CA THR A 194 -8.05 -1.29 29.20
C THR A 194 -8.61 -1.86 27.91
N TYR A 195 -8.64 -1.03 26.88
CA TYR A 195 -9.01 -1.35 25.51
C TYR A 195 -8.03 -0.72 24.51
N LEU A 196 -8.00 -1.24 23.30
CA LEU A 196 -7.21 -0.75 22.18
C LEU A 196 -8.11 -0.01 21.20
N ILE A 197 -7.58 1.09 20.67
CA ILE A 197 -8.18 1.89 19.61
C ILE A 197 -7.18 1.93 18.46
N ALA A 198 -7.52 1.34 17.32
CA ALA A 198 -6.73 1.48 16.11
C ALA A 198 -7.17 2.74 15.36
N GLY A 199 -6.21 3.55 14.95
CA GLY A 199 -6.39 4.67 14.03
C GLY A 199 -6.03 4.30 12.61
N ARG A 200 -5.46 5.24 11.86
CA ARG A 200 -4.97 4.98 10.50
C ARG A 200 -3.56 4.40 10.51
N LYS A 201 -2.73 4.86 11.44
CA LYS A 201 -1.30 4.53 11.49
C LYS A 201 -0.89 3.89 12.80
N THR A 202 -1.61 4.19 13.88
CA THR A 202 -1.24 3.74 15.21
C THR A 202 -2.37 2.98 15.89
N ILE A 203 -2.02 2.23 16.93
CA ILE A 203 -2.95 1.67 17.90
C ILE A 203 -2.59 2.29 19.24
N ILE A 204 -3.57 2.84 19.94
CA ILE A 204 -3.38 3.30 21.31
C ILE A 204 -4.08 2.36 22.29
N GLN A 205 -3.47 2.15 23.45
CA GLN A 205 -4.12 1.54 24.60
C GLN A 205 -4.69 2.63 25.51
N SER A 206 -5.95 2.48 25.92
CA SER A 206 -6.62 3.40 26.82
C SER A 206 -7.34 2.70 27.96
N LYS A 207 -7.55 3.41 29.07
CA LYS A 207 -8.36 2.94 30.19
C LYS A 207 -9.84 3.03 29.84
N ILE A 208 -10.62 2.04 30.28
CA ILE A 208 -12.06 2.06 30.07
C ILE A 208 -12.66 3.34 30.69
N GLY A 209 -13.53 4.02 29.93
CA GLY A 209 -14.15 5.29 30.31
C GLY A 209 -13.34 6.54 29.90
N THR A 210 -12.13 6.38 29.37
CA THR A 210 -11.33 7.50 28.84
C THR A 210 -10.88 7.23 27.40
N VAL A 211 -10.34 8.28 26.76
CA VAL A 211 -9.69 8.21 25.44
C VAL A 211 -8.34 8.92 25.57
N GLN A 212 -7.47 8.34 26.39
CA GLN A 212 -6.11 8.80 26.61
C GLN A 212 -5.13 7.68 26.26
N ALA A 213 -4.10 7.99 25.48
CA ALA A 213 -3.07 7.04 25.10
C ALA A 213 -2.13 6.79 26.28
N ASP A 214 -2.18 5.58 26.84
CA ASP A 214 -1.19 5.10 27.81
C ASP A 214 0.02 4.48 27.09
N ILE A 215 -0.23 3.81 25.96
CA ILE A 215 0.76 3.13 25.13
C ILE A 215 0.34 3.33 23.66
N GLU A 216 1.32 3.55 22.78
CA GLU A 216 1.12 3.73 21.34
C GLU A 216 1.97 2.70 20.57
N PHE A 217 1.38 2.12 19.52
CA PHE A 217 2.02 1.16 18.63
C PHE A 217 1.85 1.60 17.18
N GLU A 218 2.92 1.61 16.37
CA GLU A 218 2.78 1.83 14.94
C GLU A 218 2.35 0.55 14.20
N ILE A 219 1.31 0.64 13.38
CA ILE A 219 0.77 -0.50 12.62
C ILE A 219 1.84 -1.07 11.67
N ASN A 220 2.68 -0.21 11.08
CA ASN A 220 3.81 -0.64 10.25
C ASN A 220 4.80 -1.52 11.00
N GLU A 221 5.12 -1.17 12.25
CA GLU A 221 6.04 -1.95 13.08
C GLU A 221 5.42 -3.31 13.44
N ILE A 222 4.12 -3.35 13.77
CA ILE A 222 3.40 -4.58 14.10
C ILE A 222 3.49 -5.60 12.95
N PHE A 223 3.28 -5.15 11.71
CA PHE A 223 3.36 -6.01 10.52
C PHE A 223 4.79 -6.24 10.01
N GLY A 224 5.80 -5.64 10.64
CA GLY A 224 7.20 -5.75 10.21
C GLY A 224 7.44 -5.14 8.83
N CYS A 225 6.68 -4.11 8.48
CA CYS A 225 6.78 -3.41 7.20
C CYS A 225 8.04 -2.54 7.18
N SER A 226 9.15 -3.15 6.80
CA SER A 226 10.43 -2.45 6.68
C SER A 226 10.42 -1.52 5.47
N THR A 227 10.35 -0.22 5.73
CA THR A 227 10.55 0.86 4.74
C THR A 227 11.92 0.76 4.07
N VAL A 228 12.92 0.18 4.75
CA VAL A 228 14.30 0.06 4.27
C VAL A 228 14.41 -0.80 3.00
N LYS A 229 13.64 -1.88 2.88
CA LYS A 229 13.71 -2.73 1.68
C LYS A 229 13.25 -1.99 0.42
N HIS A 230 12.18 -1.21 0.54
CA HIS A 230 11.69 -0.41 -0.57
C HIS A 230 12.67 0.70 -0.94
N LEU A 231 13.29 1.35 0.05
CA LEU A 231 14.31 2.37 -0.18
C LEU A 231 15.55 1.78 -0.88
N LEU A 232 16.05 0.64 -0.42
CA LEU A 232 17.19 -0.04 -1.05
C LEU A 232 16.88 -0.47 -2.49
N PHE A 233 15.67 -0.96 -2.75
CA PHE A 233 15.23 -1.30 -4.10
C PHE A 233 15.16 -0.06 -5.01
N ILE A 234 14.61 1.06 -4.53
CA ILE A 234 14.61 2.33 -5.28
C ILE A 234 16.04 2.77 -5.61
N ILE A 235 16.94 2.77 -4.61
CA ILE A 235 18.35 3.16 -4.81
C ILE A 235 19.01 2.25 -5.85
N PHE A 236 18.75 0.95 -5.81
CA PHE A 236 19.25 -0.01 -6.78
C PHE A 236 18.74 0.26 -8.20
N VAL A 237 17.42 0.51 -8.36
CA VAL A 237 16.81 0.85 -9.66
C VAL A 237 17.39 2.15 -10.22
N ILE A 238 17.52 3.19 -9.39
CA ILE A 238 18.15 4.47 -9.78
C ILE A 238 19.60 4.24 -10.23
N GLY A 239 20.34 3.39 -9.52
CA GLY A 239 21.71 3.00 -9.88
C GLY A 239 21.80 2.36 -11.26
N ILE A 240 20.90 1.41 -11.57
CA ILE A 240 20.83 0.77 -12.89
C ILE A 240 20.51 1.79 -13.98
N VAL A 241 19.47 2.62 -13.78
CA VAL A 241 19.05 3.63 -14.76
C VAL A 241 20.19 4.61 -15.04
N THR A 242 20.88 5.07 -14.00
CA THR A 242 22.04 5.97 -14.12
C THR A 242 23.16 5.31 -14.91
N LEU A 243 23.45 4.04 -14.65
CA LEU A 243 24.47 3.27 -15.38
C LEU A 243 24.12 3.08 -16.86
N VAL A 244 22.85 2.83 -17.18
CA VAL A 244 22.38 2.75 -18.58
C VAL A 244 22.54 4.08 -19.29
N ILE A 245 22.10 5.18 -18.68
CA ILE A 245 22.24 6.54 -19.25
C ILE A 245 23.72 6.87 -19.49
N PHE A 246 24.58 6.55 -18.53
CA PHE A 246 26.02 6.78 -18.65
C PHE A 246 26.64 5.98 -19.81
N ASN A 247 26.28 4.70 -19.97
CA ASN A 247 26.74 3.88 -21.09
C ASN A 247 26.27 4.42 -22.45
N VAL A 248 25.01 4.88 -22.54
CA VAL A 248 24.49 5.52 -23.76
C VAL A 248 25.24 6.81 -24.07
N ALA A 249 25.51 7.64 -23.07
CA ALA A 249 26.27 8.89 -23.23
C ALA A 249 27.71 8.62 -23.74
N LEU A 250 28.39 7.60 -23.19
CA LEU A 250 29.71 7.18 -23.67
C LEU A 250 29.65 6.68 -25.13
N LEU A 251 28.63 5.92 -25.48
CA LEU A 251 28.43 5.44 -26.85
C LEU A 251 28.20 6.62 -27.82
N VAL A 252 27.38 7.60 -27.46
CA VAL A 252 27.18 8.82 -28.26
C VAL A 252 28.47 9.62 -28.39
N PHE A 253 29.22 9.78 -27.28
CA PHE A 253 30.49 10.50 -27.27
C PHE A 253 31.54 9.83 -28.18
N THR A 254 31.67 8.52 -28.13
CA THR A 254 32.59 7.76 -29.00
C THR A 254 32.21 7.88 -30.48
N ILE A 255 30.91 7.81 -30.82
CA ILE A 255 30.43 8.05 -32.19
C ILE A 255 30.74 9.48 -32.64
N TYR A 256 30.48 10.47 -31.78
CA TYR A 256 30.73 11.87 -32.07
C TYR A 256 32.22 12.13 -32.34
N ARG A 257 33.10 11.62 -31.49
CA ARG A 257 34.55 11.72 -31.66
C ARG A 257 35.01 11.10 -32.99
N LYS A 258 34.56 9.87 -33.29
CA LYS A 258 34.89 9.18 -34.55
C LYS A 258 34.34 9.91 -35.78
N ARG A 259 33.23 10.62 -35.66
CA ARG A 259 32.68 11.46 -36.75
C ARG A 259 33.50 12.74 -36.94
N LYS A 260 33.94 13.37 -35.84
CA LYS A 260 34.79 14.55 -35.88
C LYS A 260 36.16 14.26 -36.48
N GLU A 261 36.80 13.15 -36.10
CA GLU A 261 38.08 12.70 -36.68
C GLU A 261 37.94 12.49 -38.20
N ARG A 262 36.87 11.82 -38.66
CA ARG A 262 36.59 11.67 -40.10
C ARG A 262 36.33 12.99 -40.83
N LEU A 263 35.68 13.95 -40.19
CA LEU A 263 35.48 15.29 -40.78
C LEU A 263 36.80 16.04 -40.94
N LEU A 264 37.69 15.98 -39.95
CA LEU A 264 39.02 16.58 -40.02
C LEU A 264 39.91 15.93 -41.10
N GLU A 265 39.83 14.60 -41.26
CA GLU A 265 40.52 13.89 -42.34
C GLU A 265 40.01 14.31 -43.73
N LEU A 266 38.69 14.50 -43.88
CA LEU A 266 38.08 14.98 -45.12
C LEU A 266 38.47 16.44 -45.43
N GLU A 267 38.52 17.31 -44.43
CA GLU A 267 39.01 18.70 -44.60
C GLU A 267 40.46 18.71 -45.07
N LYS A 268 41.33 17.92 -44.45
CA LYS A 268 42.74 17.80 -44.84
C LYS A 268 42.92 17.28 -46.28
N GLN A 269 42.12 16.29 -46.69
CA GLN A 269 42.13 15.78 -48.07
C GLN A 269 41.64 16.82 -49.09
N ASN A 270 40.62 17.61 -48.75
CA ASN A 270 40.15 18.68 -49.61
C ASN A 270 41.23 19.77 -49.80
N GLU A 271 41.91 20.19 -48.72
CA GLU A 271 43.01 21.16 -48.80
C GLU A 271 44.17 20.68 -49.68
N GLU A 272 44.60 19.42 -49.52
CA GLU A 272 45.65 18.82 -50.36
C GLU A 272 45.25 18.74 -51.84
N SER A 273 43.97 18.47 -52.14
CA SER A 273 43.46 18.43 -53.53
C SER A 273 43.45 19.81 -54.21
N THR A 274 43.10 20.88 -53.49
CA THR A 274 43.09 22.25 -54.02
C THR A 274 44.49 22.76 -54.40
N VAL A 275 45.54 22.39 -53.64
CA VAL A 275 46.92 22.80 -53.94
C VAL A 275 47.45 22.13 -55.21
N MET A 276 47.06 20.88 -55.49
CA MET A 276 47.49 20.18 -56.70
C MET A 276 46.88 20.75 -57.99
N ASP A 277 45.65 21.27 -57.94
CA ASP A 277 45.01 21.89 -59.10
C ASP A 277 45.58 23.29 -59.43
N GLU A 278 45.97 24.10 -58.42
CA GLU A 278 46.68 25.37 -58.66
C GLU A 278 48.07 25.15 -59.29
N THR A 279 48.76 24.08 -58.90
CA THR A 279 50.08 23.74 -59.46
C THR A 279 49.98 23.29 -60.93
N LYS A 280 48.89 22.62 -61.33
CA LYS A 280 48.62 22.30 -62.75
C LYS A 280 48.14 23.50 -63.56
N SER A 281 47.35 24.40 -62.98
CA SER A 281 46.88 25.63 -63.66
C SER A 281 48.03 26.61 -63.97
N THR A 282 49.04 26.67 -63.09
CA THR A 282 50.24 27.50 -63.32
C THR A 282 51.15 26.93 -64.43
N SER A 283 51.11 25.61 -64.65
CA SER A 283 51.82 24.94 -65.75
C SER A 283 51.15 25.12 -67.12
N GLN A 284 49.84 25.34 -67.20
CA GLN A 284 49.14 25.58 -68.47
C GLN A 284 49.06 27.06 -68.86
N THR A 285 49.20 27.99 -67.91
CA THR A 285 49.28 29.43 -68.23
C THR A 285 50.65 29.81 -68.84
N LYS A 286 51.71 29.03 -68.60
CA LYS A 286 53.02 29.20 -69.26
C LYS A 286 53.11 28.52 -70.64
N GLN A 287 52.05 27.85 -71.10
CA GLN A 287 51.96 27.24 -72.43
C GLN A 287 50.86 27.87 -73.30
N ARG A 288 50.50 29.13 -73.00
CA ARG A 288 49.59 29.94 -73.83
C ARG A 288 50.10 31.37 -74.07
N VAL A 289 51.43 31.56 -73.99
CA VAL A 289 52.13 32.78 -74.42
C VAL A 289 53.06 32.53 -75.62
N ASP A 290 53.26 31.27 -76.03
CA ASP A 290 54.05 30.90 -77.23
C ASP A 290 53.20 30.27 -78.36
N ILE A 291 51.96 30.75 -78.55
CA ILE A 291 51.17 30.46 -79.77
C ILE A 291 50.44 31.75 -80.17
N ASP A 292 51.18 32.82 -80.47
CA ASP A 292 50.65 34.00 -81.19
C ASP A 292 51.78 34.75 -81.92
N LYS A 293 52.73 33.99 -82.49
CA LYS A 293 53.85 34.55 -83.26
C LYS A 293 54.25 33.75 -84.50
N GLU A 294 53.30 33.14 -85.22
CA GLU A 294 53.57 32.72 -86.61
C GLU A 294 52.29 32.46 -87.41
N SER A 295 51.82 33.47 -88.15
CA SER A 295 51.19 33.30 -89.48
C SER A 295 50.62 34.64 -89.98
N GLY A 296 51.51 35.62 -90.16
CA GLY A 296 51.28 36.60 -91.22
C GLY A 296 51.64 35.98 -92.57
N SER A 297 50.85 36.28 -93.60
CA SER A 297 51.27 36.39 -95.02
C SER A 297 50.75 35.34 -96.02
N LYS A 298 49.85 35.84 -96.90
CA LYS A 298 49.69 35.52 -98.35
C LYS A 298 48.94 34.21 -98.68
N ARG A 299 48.07 34.12 -99.70
CA ARG A 299 47.86 34.96 -100.90
C ARG A 299 46.58 34.51 -101.67
N ARG A 300 45.90 35.49 -102.29
CA ARG A 300 45.37 35.53 -103.67
C ARG A 300 44.42 34.44 -104.23
N ARG A 301 43.34 34.98 -104.83
CA ARG A 301 42.75 34.69 -106.16
C ARG A 301 42.16 33.28 -106.39
N ARG A 302 40.84 33.22 -106.53
CA ARG A 302 40.11 33.42 -107.79
C ARG A 302 38.66 33.74 -107.48
#